data_AF-A0A3B8QH38-F1
#
_entry.id   AF-A0A3B8QH38-F1
#
_cell.length_a   1.000
_cell.length_b   1.000
_cell.length_c   1.000
_cell.angle_alpha   90.00
_cell.angle_beta   90.00
_cell.angle_gamma   90.00
#
_symmetry.space_group_name_H-M   'P 1'
#
loop_
_entity.id
_entity.type
_entity.pdbx_description
1 polymer ?
#
loop_
_entity_poly.entity_id
_entity_poly.type
_entity_poly.pdbx_seq_one_letter_code
_entity_poly.pdbx_strand_id
1 'polypeptide(L)'
;DKIWITFPDPQIKYQRAKHRMIGPAFLEVYRELLAPGGAVHLKSDSEFLHGYLHGIIDWWGLEVLETYHDIYGQIIDKPDHVVFACKTYYEKMWLQQGKTITYLKFAFPQP
;
A
#
# COMPACT_ATOMS: atom_id res chain seq x y z
N ASP A 1 -1.89 9.95 -12.63
CA ASP A 1 -3.12 9.65 -11.85
C ASP A 1 -2.92 8.72 -10.67
N LYS A 2 -2.25 7.56 -10.83
CA LYS A 2 -2.12 6.56 -9.76
C LYS A 2 -0.69 6.04 -9.67
N ILE A 3 -0.22 5.81 -8.46
CA ILE A 3 1.04 5.11 -8.19
C ILE A 3 0.70 3.79 -7.49
N TRP A 4 1.24 2.69 -8.00
CA TRP A 4 1.09 1.36 -7.40
C TRP A 4 2.41 0.89 -6.81
N ILE A 5 2.35 0.49 -5.54
CA ILE A 5 3.45 -0.12 -4.81
C ILE A 5 2.96 -1.52 -4.44
N THR A 6 3.47 -2.53 -5.13
CA THR A 6 3.03 -3.92 -4.96
C THR A 6 4.15 -4.76 -4.38
N PHE A 7 3.90 -5.38 -3.22
CA PHE A 7 4.83 -6.26 -2.50
C PHE A 7 6.23 -5.67 -2.30
N PRO A 8 6.36 -4.42 -1.80
CA PRO A 8 7.68 -3.85 -1.54
C PRO A 8 8.37 -4.59 -0.40
N ASP A 9 9.69 -4.70 -0.44
CA ASP A 9 10.47 -5.24 0.67
C ASP A 9 10.27 -4.37 1.93
N PRO A 10 9.95 -4.97 3.10
CA PRO A 10 9.67 -4.22 4.32
C PRO A 10 10.86 -3.44 4.88
N GLN A 11 12.09 -3.80 4.53
CA GLN A 11 13.32 -3.18 5.03
C GLN A 11 13.25 -2.92 6.55
N ILE A 12 12.92 -3.98 7.32
CA ILE A 12 12.58 -3.91 8.75
C ILE A 12 13.69 -3.23 9.58
N LYS A 13 14.95 -3.48 9.24
CA LYS A 13 16.11 -2.91 9.94
C LYS A 13 16.13 -1.38 9.83
N TYR A 14 16.26 -0.69 10.97
CA TYR A 14 16.27 0.77 11.04
C TYR A 14 17.24 1.45 10.05
N GLN A 15 18.46 0.95 9.93
CA GLN A 15 19.48 1.46 8.99
C GLN A 15 19.03 1.43 7.51
N ARG A 16 18.02 0.61 7.19
CA ARG A 16 17.44 0.47 5.85
C ARG A 16 16.11 1.20 5.68
N ALA A 17 15.63 1.93 6.69
CA ALA A 17 14.38 2.68 6.61
C ALA A 17 14.35 3.65 5.41
N LYS A 18 15.49 4.22 5.05
CA LYS A 18 15.65 5.07 3.85
C LYS A 18 15.36 4.37 2.51
N HIS A 19 15.38 3.04 2.48
CA HIS A 19 15.08 2.24 1.28
C HIS A 19 13.62 1.75 1.27
N ARG A 20 12.83 2.04 2.31
CA ARG A 20 11.40 1.74 2.29
C ARG A 20 10.73 2.64 1.27
N MET A 21 10.16 2.05 0.23
CA MET A 21 9.44 2.77 -0.82
C MET A 21 8.21 3.52 -0.31
N ILE A 22 7.81 3.30 0.94
CA ILE A 22 6.70 3.99 1.61
C ILE A 22 7.17 4.95 2.72
N GLY A 23 8.46 5.26 2.75
CA GLY A 23 9.02 6.23 3.68
C GLY A 23 8.80 7.68 3.22
N PRO A 24 8.96 8.66 4.13
CA PRO A 24 8.74 10.08 3.84
C PRO A 24 9.41 10.60 2.57
N ALA A 25 10.67 10.23 2.33
CA ALA A 25 11.42 10.66 1.15
C ALA A 25 10.78 10.20 -0.17
N PHE A 26 10.21 8.98 -0.20
CA PHE A 26 9.49 8.49 -1.38
C PHE A 26 8.12 9.16 -1.51
N LEU A 27 7.44 9.44 -0.39
CA LEU A 27 6.16 10.13 -0.41
C LEU A 27 6.27 11.55 -0.99
N GLU A 28 7.37 12.27 -0.72
CA GLU A 28 7.63 13.55 -1.40
C GLU A 28 7.71 13.39 -2.92
N VAL A 29 8.47 12.40 -3.39
CA VAL A 29 8.59 12.11 -4.82
C VAL A 29 7.22 11.75 -5.41
N TYR A 30 6.42 10.95 -4.70
CA TYR A 30 5.08 10.58 -5.17
C TYR A 30 4.14 11.77 -5.22
N ARG A 31 4.25 12.70 -4.27
CA ARG A 31 3.47 13.94 -4.26
C ARG A 31 3.76 14.81 -5.49
N GLU A 32 5.03 14.91 -5.89
CA GLU A 32 5.43 15.67 -7.08
C GLU A 32 5.03 14.99 -8.40
N LEU A 33 5.04 13.65 -8.43
CA LEU A 33 4.69 12.89 -9.63
C LEU A 33 3.17 12.74 -9.85
N LEU A 34 2.37 12.81 -8.79
CA LEU A 34 0.93 12.66 -8.88
C LEU A 34 0.28 13.98 -9.33
N ALA A 35 -0.64 13.85 -10.29
CA ALA A 35 -1.57 14.93 -10.61
C ALA A 35 -2.51 15.21 -9.42
N PRO A 36 -3.09 16.42 -9.32
CA PRO A 36 -4.15 16.74 -8.36
C PRO A 36 -5.26 15.68 -8.37
N GLY A 37 -5.69 15.25 -7.18
CA GLY A 37 -6.65 14.15 -7.02
C GLY A 37 -6.08 12.74 -7.25
N GLY A 38 -4.77 12.61 -7.49
CA GLY A 38 -4.09 11.32 -7.62
C GLY A 38 -3.99 10.55 -6.29
N ALA A 39 -3.82 9.22 -6.40
CA ALA A 39 -3.75 8.35 -5.23
C ALA A 39 -2.58 7.36 -5.31
N VAL A 40 -2.07 6.99 -4.14
CA VAL A 40 -1.09 5.91 -3.97
C VAL A 40 -1.83 4.66 -3.51
N HIS A 41 -1.50 3.54 -4.15
CA HIS A 41 -2.06 2.22 -3.89
C HIS A 41 -0.94 1.30 -3.38
N LEU A 42 -1.02 0.86 -2.13
CA LEU A 42 -0.14 -0.17 -1.56
C LEU A 42 -0.89 -1.50 -1.50
N LYS A 43 -0.34 -2.54 -2.12
CA LYS A 43 -0.75 -3.94 -1.96
C LYS A 43 0.43 -4.72 -1.39
N SER A 44 0.29 -5.35 -0.23
CA SER A 44 1.42 -5.98 0.45
C SER A 44 0.99 -7.13 1.34
N ASP A 45 1.87 -8.10 1.50
CA ASP A 45 1.81 -9.24 2.42
C ASP A 45 2.50 -8.96 3.78
N SER A 46 2.91 -7.71 4.02
CA SER A 46 3.61 -7.30 5.24
C SER A 46 2.71 -6.43 6.12
N GLU A 47 2.23 -7.02 7.22
CA GLU A 47 1.50 -6.29 8.28
C GLU A 47 2.35 -5.14 8.85
N PHE A 48 3.66 -5.34 8.96
CA PHE A 48 4.58 -4.29 9.39
C PHE A 48 4.54 -3.06 8.48
N LEU A 49 4.62 -3.25 7.15
CA LEU A 49 4.54 -2.14 6.21
C LEU A 49 3.18 -1.46 6.24
N HIS A 50 2.11 -2.25 6.38
CA HIS A 50 0.75 -1.73 6.48
C HIS A 50 0.60 -0.79 7.69
N GLY A 51 0.99 -1.26 8.89
CA GLY A 51 0.97 -0.46 10.11
C GLY A 51 1.93 0.73 10.07
N TYR A 52 3.14 0.55 9.51
CA TYR A 52 4.09 1.64 9.33
C TYR A 52 3.51 2.76 8.46
N LEU A 53 2.86 2.40 7.35
CA LEU A 53 2.26 3.39 6.45
C LEU A 53 1.10 4.14 7.10
N HIS A 54 0.25 3.46 7.86
CA HIS A 54 -0.81 4.13 8.65
C HIS A 54 -0.23 5.20 9.58
N GLY A 55 0.86 4.88 10.28
CA GLY A 55 1.54 5.86 11.15
C GLY A 55 2.10 7.07 10.38
N ILE A 56 2.65 6.84 9.17
CA ILE A 56 3.13 7.94 8.32
C ILE A 56 1.99 8.79 7.78
N ILE A 57 0.90 8.16 7.33
CA ILE A 57 -0.30 8.84 6.84
C ILE A 57 -0.88 9.76 7.91
N ASP A 58 -1.05 9.25 9.14
CA ASP A 58 -1.55 10.03 10.27
C ASP A 58 -0.61 11.19 10.61
N TRP A 59 0.70 10.93 10.69
CA TRP A 59 1.70 11.95 10.97
C TRP A 59 1.75 13.06 9.90
N TRP A 60 1.47 12.73 8.63
CA TRP A 60 1.46 13.68 7.51
C TRP A 60 0.09 14.29 7.21
N GLY A 61 -0.96 13.89 7.94
CA GLY A 61 -2.32 14.34 7.66
C GLY A 61 -2.81 13.94 6.26
N LEU A 62 -2.40 12.77 5.76
CA LEU A 62 -2.85 12.24 4.48
C LEU A 62 -4.23 11.60 4.62
N GLU A 63 -5.00 11.57 3.53
CA GLU A 63 -6.35 11.02 3.54
C GLU A 63 -6.32 9.52 3.19
N VAL A 64 -6.77 8.67 4.12
CA VAL A 64 -7.04 7.24 3.82
C VAL A 64 -8.34 7.14 3.04
N LEU A 65 -8.24 6.65 1.80
CA LEU A 65 -9.41 6.44 0.94
C LEU A 65 -9.99 5.04 1.09
N GLU A 66 -9.13 4.03 1.32
CA GLU A 66 -9.55 2.64 1.42
C GLU A 66 -8.48 1.81 2.15
N THR A 67 -8.89 0.88 3.02
CA THR A 67 -7.97 0.00 3.74
C THR A 67 -8.58 -1.37 4.00
N TYR A 68 -7.79 -2.42 3.79
CA TYR A 68 -8.11 -3.80 4.15
C TYR A 68 -6.88 -4.48 4.72
N HIS A 69 -7.08 -5.25 5.79
CA HIS A 69 -6.04 -6.07 6.41
C HIS A 69 -6.00 -7.48 5.79
N ASP A 70 -7.08 -7.90 5.14
CA ASP A 70 -7.13 -9.10 4.32
C ASP A 70 -8.11 -8.92 3.15
N ILE A 71 -7.59 -8.64 1.95
CA ILE A 71 -8.45 -8.45 0.77
C ILE A 71 -9.20 -9.73 0.37
N TYR A 72 -8.64 -10.92 0.63
CA TYR A 72 -9.25 -12.19 0.23
C TYR A 72 -10.30 -12.66 1.25
N GLY A 73 -10.22 -12.22 2.50
CA GLY A 73 -11.26 -12.41 3.51
C GLY A 73 -12.35 -11.33 3.51
N GLN A 74 -12.02 -10.09 3.14
CA GLN A 74 -12.92 -8.95 3.33
C GLN A 74 -13.68 -8.50 2.07
N ILE A 75 -13.10 -8.64 0.87
CA ILE A 75 -13.68 -8.07 -0.37
C ILE A 75 -13.65 -9.03 -1.56
N ILE A 76 -13.53 -10.34 -1.31
CA ILE A 76 -13.49 -11.35 -2.38
C ILE A 76 -14.78 -11.42 -3.21
N ASP A 77 -15.89 -10.97 -2.63
CA ASP A 77 -17.20 -10.81 -3.27
C ASP A 77 -17.25 -9.63 -4.25
N LYS A 78 -16.21 -8.79 -4.31
CA LYS A 78 -16.05 -7.68 -5.26
C LYS A 78 -14.96 -7.99 -6.28
N PRO A 79 -15.18 -8.93 -7.22
CA PRO A 79 -14.15 -9.38 -8.16
C PRO A 79 -13.65 -8.27 -9.11
N ASP A 80 -14.49 -7.28 -9.40
CA ASP A 80 -14.15 -6.13 -10.26
C ASP A 80 -13.30 -5.08 -9.54
N HIS A 81 -13.00 -5.29 -8.25
CA HIS A 81 -12.16 -4.37 -7.49
C HIS A 81 -10.73 -4.34 -8.07
N VAL A 82 -10.17 -3.12 -8.19
CA VAL A 82 -8.89 -2.90 -8.88
C VAL A 82 -7.72 -3.69 -8.26
N VAL A 83 -7.81 -4.04 -6.97
CA VAL A 83 -6.79 -4.86 -6.29
C VAL A 83 -6.66 -6.28 -6.86
N PHE A 84 -7.71 -6.78 -7.51
CA PHE A 84 -7.75 -8.10 -8.13
C PHE A 84 -7.45 -8.08 -9.63
N ALA A 85 -7.36 -6.90 -10.25
CA ALA A 85 -7.07 -6.76 -11.67
C ALA A 85 -5.71 -7.37 -12.06
N CYS A 86 -4.73 -7.33 -11.15
CA CYS A 86 -3.44 -7.98 -11.31
C CYS A 86 -3.18 -8.93 -10.13
N LYS A 87 -3.23 -10.24 -10.40
CA LYS A 87 -2.84 -11.30 -9.47
C LYS A 87 -1.51 -11.87 -9.92
N THR A 88 -0.50 -11.74 -9.06
CA THR A 88 0.83 -12.31 -9.35
C THR A 88 0.87 -13.80 -9.03
N TYR A 89 1.86 -14.50 -9.58
CA TYR A 89 2.15 -15.90 -9.21
C TYR A 89 2.45 -16.02 -7.70
N TYR A 90 3.18 -15.06 -7.14
CA TYR A 90 3.54 -15.05 -5.73
C TYR A 90 2.30 -14.93 -4.84
N GLU A 91 1.32 -14.09 -5.15
CA GLU A 91 0.09 -13.99 -4.35
C GLU A 91 -0.56 -15.35 -4.08
N LYS A 92 -0.65 -16.22 -5.09
CA LYS A 92 -1.20 -17.57 -4.91
C LYS A 92 -0.37 -18.40 -3.93
N MET A 93 0.95 -18.32 -4.03
CA MET A 93 1.87 -19.03 -3.14
C MET A 93 1.77 -18.52 -1.69
N TRP A 94 1.64 -17.20 -1.49
CA TRP A 94 1.52 -16.60 -0.17
C TRP A 94 0.18 -16.94 0.49
N LEU A 95 -0.91 -16.95 -0.28
CA LEU A 95 -2.23 -17.40 0.19
C LEU A 95 -2.22 -18.88 0.60
N GLN A 96 -1.53 -19.74 -0.14
CA GLN A 96 -1.36 -21.16 0.24
C GLN A 96 -0.59 -21.35 1.55
N GLN A 97 0.27 -20.39 1.91
CA GLN A 97 0.98 -20.37 3.19
C GLN A 97 0.17 -19.72 4.32
N GLY A 98 -1.10 -19.37 4.07
CA GLY A 98 -1.98 -18.73 5.05
C GLY A 98 -1.62 -17.28 5.36
N LYS A 99 -0.82 -16.62 4.52
CA LYS A 99 -0.50 -15.21 4.70
C LYS A 99 -1.60 -14.33 4.11
N THR A 100 -1.99 -13.34 4.88
CA THR A 100 -2.96 -12.32 4.48
C THR A 100 -2.34 -11.35 3.48
N ILE A 101 -3.17 -10.76 2.63
CA ILE A 101 -2.75 -9.71 1.71
C ILE A 101 -3.52 -8.45 2.08
N THR A 102 -2.77 -7.44 2.49
CA THR A 102 -3.29 -6.14 2.88
C THR A 102 -3.36 -5.20 1.68
N TYR A 103 -4.24 -4.22 1.78
CA TYR A 103 -4.37 -3.13 0.82
C TYR A 103 -4.59 -1.80 1.52
N LEU A 104 -3.91 -0.75 1.07
CA LEU A 104 -4.09 0.60 1.54
C LEU A 104 -4.06 1.57 0.38
N LYS A 105 -5.04 2.46 0.32
CA LYS A 105 -5.15 3.53 -0.66
C LYS A 105 -5.23 4.86 0.07
N PHE A 106 -4.40 5.80 -0.33
CA PHE A 106 -4.40 7.13 0.26
C PHE A 106 -4.12 8.20 -0.79
N ALA A 107 -4.49 9.44 -0.46
CA ALA A 107 -4.24 10.60 -1.31
C ALA A 107 -3.60 11.74 -0.50
N PHE A 108 -2.93 12.63 -1.23
CA PHE A 108 -2.42 13.87 -0.67
C PHE A 108 -3.55 14.90 -0.57
N PRO A 109 -3.64 15.66 0.54
CA PRO A 109 -4.60 16.75 0.67
C PRO A 109 -4.49 17.71 -0.51
N GLN A 110 -5.63 18.15 -1.03
CA GLN A 110 -5.64 19.21 -2.03
C GLN A 110 -5.40 20.55 -1.33
N PRO A 111 -4.61 21.46 -1.94
CA PRO A 111 -4.44 22.82 -1.45
C PRO A 111 -5.72 23.64 -1.48
#